data_AF-A0A7L1A488-F1
#
_entry.id   AF-A0A7L1A488-F1
#
_cell.length_a   1.000
_cell.length_b   1.000
_cell.length_c   1.000
_cell.angle_alpha   90.00
_cell.angle_beta   90.00
_cell.angle_gamma   90.00
#
_symmetry.space_group_name_H-M   'P 1'
#
loop_
_entity.id
_entity.type
_entity.pdbx_description
1 polymer ?
#
loop_
_entity_poly.entity_id
_entity_poly.type
_entity_poly.pdbx_seq_one_letter_code
_entity_poly.pdbx_strand_id
1 'polypeptide(L)'
;ERTRRLLFRGAQAYMEGAGPAAAARPAEPQPPGDAQGGGPRWNGQLLIGHDGKLLRRPAERVPPVGASRACSSCVRTTDVKEVCAQCDRFVCQSCSRLCSCCNRVTCSLCSTIDYADVGEQVLCNGCSIFQV
;
A
#
# COMPACT_ATOMS: atom_id res chain seq x y z
N GLU A 1 23.84 -20.11 36.62
CA GLU A 1 23.45 -21.00 35.50
C GLU A 1 22.58 -20.34 34.42
N ARG A 2 22.94 -19.15 33.90
CA ARG A 2 22.11 -18.45 32.88
C ARG A 2 22.36 -18.98 31.46
N THR A 3 23.62 -19.24 31.12
CA THR A 3 24.03 -19.76 29.80
C THR A 3 23.50 -21.16 29.54
N ARG A 4 23.63 -22.07 30.53
CA ARG A 4 23.08 -23.44 30.43
C ARG A 4 21.58 -23.42 30.13
N ARG A 5 20.81 -22.59 30.84
CA ARG A 5 19.36 -22.47 30.62
C ARG A 5 19.00 -21.90 29.25
N LEU A 6 19.80 -20.97 28.72
CA LEU A 6 19.66 -20.45 27.35
C LEU A 6 19.92 -21.55 26.30
N LEU A 7 20.97 -22.34 26.48
CA LEU A 7 21.32 -23.44 25.58
C LEU A 7 20.21 -24.52 25.54
N PHE A 8 19.69 -24.93 26.70
CA PHE A 8 18.61 -25.91 26.77
C PHE A 8 17.30 -25.39 26.12
N ARG A 9 16.95 -24.11 26.34
CA ARG A 9 15.77 -23.51 25.69
C ARG A 9 15.92 -23.40 24.17
N GLY A 10 17.12 -23.09 23.68
CA GLY A 10 17.40 -23.04 22.24
C GLY A 10 17.27 -24.41 21.58
N ALA A 11 17.79 -25.46 22.20
CA ALA A 11 17.67 -26.83 21.71
C ALA A 11 16.21 -27.32 21.71
N GLN A 12 15.44 -26.98 22.75
CA GLN A 12 14.03 -27.31 22.84
C GLN A 12 13.22 -26.65 21.71
N ALA A 13 13.43 -25.36 21.45
CA ALA A 13 12.75 -24.66 20.35
C ALA A 13 13.08 -25.24 18.96
N TYR A 14 14.31 -25.74 18.76
CA TYR A 14 14.71 -26.42 17.52
C TYR A 14 13.98 -27.75 17.33
N MET A 15 13.83 -28.56 18.39
CA MET A 15 13.13 -29.83 18.30
C MET A 15 11.61 -29.67 18.20
N GLU A 16 11.04 -28.67 18.86
CA GLU A 16 9.60 -28.38 18.82
C GLU A 16 9.15 -27.83 17.46
N GLY A 17 10.05 -27.20 16.69
CA GLY A 17 9.83 -26.82 15.30
C GLY A 17 9.84 -27.99 14.31
N ALA A 18 10.20 -29.21 14.76
CA ALA A 18 10.28 -30.42 13.95
C ALA A 18 9.14 -31.41 14.31
N GLY A 19 7.89 -30.96 14.17
CA GLY A 19 6.74 -31.89 14.12
C GLY A 19 6.74 -32.69 12.81
N PRO A 20 6.19 -33.92 12.78
CA PRO A 20 6.40 -34.85 11.67
C PRO A 20 5.49 -34.53 10.48
N ALA A 21 6.01 -33.90 9.44
CA ALA A 21 5.48 -34.01 8.08
C ALA A 21 6.57 -33.72 7.05
N ALA A 22 6.81 -34.73 6.20
CA ALA A 22 7.59 -34.74 4.98
C ALA A 22 9.11 -34.58 5.13
N ALA A 23 9.79 -35.72 4.99
CA ALA A 23 11.17 -35.78 4.52
C ALA A 23 11.33 -34.91 3.27
N ALA A 24 11.93 -33.74 3.42
CA ALA A 24 12.46 -32.98 2.30
C ALA A 24 13.69 -33.75 1.78
N ARG A 25 13.44 -34.71 0.89
CA ARG A 25 14.49 -35.25 0.03
C ARG A 25 15.20 -34.06 -0.64
N PRO A 26 16.53 -34.07 -0.79
CA PRO A 26 17.17 -33.12 -1.69
C PRO A 26 16.58 -33.40 -3.08
N ALA A 27 15.85 -32.44 -3.63
CA ALA A 27 15.39 -32.51 -5.00
C ALA A 27 16.63 -32.41 -5.90
N GLU A 28 16.83 -33.44 -6.70
CA GLU A 28 17.83 -33.49 -7.78
C GLU A 28 17.59 -32.31 -8.74
N PRO A 29 18.63 -31.63 -9.28
CA PRO A 29 18.43 -30.48 -10.13
C PRO A 29 17.82 -30.92 -11.46
N GLN A 30 16.56 -30.55 -11.72
CA GLN A 30 15.96 -30.66 -13.04
C GLN A 30 16.42 -29.51 -13.96
N PRO A 31 16.54 -29.75 -15.28
CA PRO A 31 17.07 -28.77 -16.24
C PRO A 31 16.12 -27.56 -16.40
N PRO A 32 16.62 -26.41 -16.91
CA PRO A 32 15.91 -25.15 -16.85
C PRO A 32 14.73 -25.18 -17.83
N GLY A 33 13.52 -25.31 -17.28
CA GLY A 33 12.28 -24.99 -17.97
C GLY A 33 11.81 -23.62 -17.50
N ASP A 34 11.60 -22.71 -18.45
CA ASP A 34 11.21 -21.31 -18.28
C ASP A 34 9.96 -21.14 -17.40
N ALA A 35 10.18 -21.00 -16.09
CA ALA A 35 9.16 -20.60 -15.14
C ALA A 35 9.47 -19.19 -14.67
N GLN A 36 8.73 -18.22 -15.21
CA GLN A 36 8.66 -16.84 -14.73
C GLN A 36 8.02 -16.85 -13.33
N GLY A 37 8.80 -17.28 -12.33
CA GLY A 37 8.42 -17.33 -10.93
C GLY A 37 8.58 -15.96 -10.31
N GLY A 38 7.49 -15.20 -10.23
CA GLY A 38 7.39 -13.99 -9.42
C GLY A 38 7.52 -14.32 -7.94
N GLY A 39 8.76 -14.43 -7.45
CA GLY A 39 9.06 -14.53 -6.02
C GLY A 39 8.70 -13.24 -5.26
N PRO A 40 8.60 -13.29 -3.92
CA PRO A 40 8.29 -12.11 -3.12
C PRO A 40 9.27 -10.98 -3.45
N ARG A 41 8.71 -9.80 -3.74
CA ARG A 41 9.43 -8.67 -4.36
C ARG A 41 9.91 -7.73 -3.26
N TRP A 42 11.18 -7.88 -2.87
CA TRP A 42 11.78 -7.09 -1.81
C TRP A 42 12.28 -5.78 -2.43
N ASN A 43 11.76 -4.65 -1.96
CA ASN A 43 12.21 -3.33 -2.43
C ASN A 43 13.69 -3.13 -2.06
N GLY A 44 14.54 -2.86 -3.05
CA GLY A 44 15.97 -2.59 -2.85
C GLY A 44 16.92 -3.74 -3.21
N GLN A 45 16.42 -4.90 -3.66
CA GLN A 45 17.28 -6.00 -4.05
C GLN A 45 18.02 -5.70 -5.37
N LEU A 46 19.33 -5.96 -5.38
CA LEU A 46 20.19 -5.90 -6.56
C LEU A 46 20.11 -7.23 -7.31
N LEU A 47 20.01 -7.18 -8.64
CA LEU A 47 20.04 -8.35 -9.52
C LEU A 47 21.51 -8.62 -9.93
N ILE A 48 21.93 -9.88 -9.95
CA ILE A 48 23.24 -10.24 -10.52
C ILE A 48 23.10 -10.29 -12.04
N GLY A 49 23.81 -9.41 -12.74
CA GLY A 49 23.89 -9.38 -14.19
C GLY A 49 24.64 -10.60 -14.73
N HIS A 50 24.43 -10.90 -16.02
CA HIS A 50 25.15 -11.98 -16.71
C HIS A 50 26.67 -11.75 -16.74
N ASP A 51 27.11 -10.50 -16.53
CA ASP A 51 28.50 -10.07 -16.39
C ASP A 51 29.00 -10.12 -14.92
N GLY A 52 28.19 -10.66 -14.00
CA GLY A 52 28.48 -10.78 -12.58
C GLY A 52 28.29 -9.48 -11.78
N LYS A 53 27.85 -8.38 -12.40
CA LYS A 53 27.69 -7.09 -11.71
C LYS A 53 26.34 -6.96 -11.04
N LEU A 54 26.30 -6.22 -9.93
CA LEU A 54 25.05 -5.93 -9.24
C LEU A 54 24.31 -4.79 -9.92
N LEU A 55 23.18 -5.10 -10.53
CA LEU A 55 22.29 -4.16 -11.21
C LEU A 55 21.13 -3.80 -10.30
N ARG A 56 20.83 -2.50 -10.19
CA ARG A 56 19.61 -2.06 -9.51
C ARG A 56 18.43 -2.40 -10.40
N ARG A 57 17.54 -3.28 -9.93
CA ARG A 57 16.30 -3.60 -10.66
C ARG A 57 15.54 -2.28 -10.93
N PRO A 58 15.08 -2.03 -12.17
CA PRO A 58 14.27 -0.85 -12.45
C PRO A 58 13.09 -0.82 -11.48
N ALA A 59 12.97 0.29 -10.75
CA ALA A 59 11.82 0.54 -9.90
C ALA A 59 10.63 0.77 -10.84
N GLU A 60 10.03 -0.32 -11.30
CA GLU A 60 8.67 -0.29 -11.80
C GLU A 60 7.85 0.38 -10.69
N ARG A 61 7.15 1.46 -11.04
CA ARG A 61 6.30 2.24 -10.13
C ARG A 61 5.06 1.41 -9.75
N VAL A 62 5.28 0.21 -9.24
CA VAL A 62 4.25 -0.56 -8.58
C VAL A 62 3.99 0.19 -7.28
N PRO A 63 2.77 0.72 -7.08
CA PRO A 63 2.40 1.32 -5.81
C PRO A 63 2.74 0.34 -4.70
N PRO A 64 3.25 0.81 -3.54
CA PRO A 64 3.64 -0.08 -2.46
C PRO A 64 2.51 -1.07 -2.18
N VAL A 65 2.84 -2.36 -2.23
CA VAL A 65 1.94 -3.45 -1.86
C VAL A 65 1.46 -3.16 -0.44
N GLY A 66 0.20 -2.77 -0.28
CA GLY A 66 -0.39 -2.42 1.00
C GLY A 66 -0.93 -0.98 1.14
N ALA A 67 -0.74 -0.09 0.15
CA ALA A 67 -1.51 1.17 0.14
C ALA A 67 -2.99 0.84 -0.06
N SER A 68 -3.82 1.17 0.94
CA SER A 68 -5.24 0.85 0.90
C SER A 68 -5.87 1.49 -0.35
N ARG A 69 -6.44 0.63 -1.22
CA ARG A 69 -7.24 1.07 -2.37
C ARG A 69 -8.63 1.54 -1.94
N ALA A 70 -8.84 1.83 -0.66
CA ALA A 70 -10.09 2.35 -0.14
C ALA A 70 -10.17 3.88 -0.24
N CYS A 71 -11.37 4.40 -0.43
CA CYS A 71 -11.68 5.83 -0.28
C CYS A 71 -11.47 6.24 1.18
N SER A 72 -10.76 7.33 1.46
CA SER A 72 -10.54 7.80 2.83
C SER A 72 -11.81 8.30 3.54
N SER A 73 -12.90 8.54 2.81
CA SER A 73 -14.17 9.00 3.38
C SER A 73 -15.16 7.85 3.63
N CYS A 74 -15.38 6.97 2.64
CA CYS A 74 -16.38 5.90 2.77
C CYS A 74 -15.77 4.49 2.90
N VAL A 75 -14.45 4.36 2.98
CA VAL A 75 -13.67 3.10 3.07
C VAL A 75 -13.95 2.04 1.99
N ARG A 76 -14.81 2.34 1.01
CA ARG A 76 -15.05 1.47 -0.15
C ARG A 76 -13.86 1.48 -1.08
N THR A 77 -13.50 0.31 -1.59
CA THR A 77 -12.48 0.17 -2.63
C THR A 77 -13.07 0.58 -3.98
N THR A 78 -12.42 1.53 -4.66
CA THR A 78 -12.79 1.98 -6.01
C THR A 78 -11.53 2.12 -6.86
N ASP A 79 -11.64 1.77 -8.13
CA ASP A 79 -10.52 1.86 -9.08
C ASP A 79 -10.25 3.29 -9.52
N VAL A 80 -11.32 4.10 -9.63
CA VAL A 80 -11.22 5.54 -9.92
C VAL A 80 -11.23 6.31 -8.61
N LYS A 81 -10.19 7.13 -8.42
CA LYS A 81 -9.98 7.95 -7.23
C LYS A 81 -9.39 9.29 -7.60
N GLU A 82 -9.89 10.32 -6.94
CA GLU A 82 -9.40 11.69 -6.99
C GLU A 82 -8.59 11.98 -5.71
N VAL A 83 -7.73 13.00 -5.75
CA VAL A 83 -7.00 13.50 -4.58
C VAL A 83 -7.66 14.77 -4.09
N CYS A 84 -8.02 14.82 -2.80
CA CYS A 84 -8.55 16.03 -2.19
C CYS A 84 -7.46 17.11 -2.10
N ALA A 85 -7.67 18.27 -2.71
CA ALA A 85 -6.70 19.38 -2.72
C ALA A 85 -6.46 20.05 -1.36
N GLN A 86 -7.21 19.69 -0.31
CA GLN A 86 -7.10 20.25 1.04
C GLN A 86 -6.37 19.33 2.02
N CYS A 87 -6.46 18.02 1.85
CA CYS A 87 -5.89 17.05 2.78
C CYS A 87 -5.06 15.94 2.12
N ASP A 88 -4.90 16.01 0.79
CA ASP A 88 -4.11 15.10 -0.05
C ASP A 88 -4.49 13.60 0.09
N ARG A 89 -5.70 13.33 0.57
CA ARG A 89 -6.25 11.97 0.70
C ARG A 89 -7.01 11.54 -0.55
N PHE A 90 -6.88 10.26 -0.90
CA PHE A 90 -7.61 9.65 -2.00
C PHE A 90 -9.09 9.43 -1.66
N VAL A 91 -9.98 9.90 -2.53
CA VAL A 91 -11.43 9.73 -2.40
C VAL A 91 -12.07 9.20 -3.67
N CYS A 92 -13.14 8.42 -3.54
CA CYS A 92 -13.92 7.97 -4.68
C CYS A 92 -14.78 9.12 -5.24
N GLN A 93 -15.27 8.96 -6.46
CA GLN A 93 -16.10 9.96 -7.15
C GLN A 93 -17.34 10.37 -6.34
N SER A 94 -17.95 9.45 -5.59
CA SER A 94 -19.11 9.76 -4.73
C SER A 94 -18.75 10.62 -3.51
N CYS A 95 -17.49 10.57 -3.07
CA CYS A 95 -16.98 11.30 -1.91
C CYS A 95 -16.21 12.57 -2.30
N SER A 96 -15.88 12.74 -3.58
CA SER A 96 -15.35 13.98 -4.13
C SER A 96 -16.46 14.97 -4.42
N ARG A 97 -16.20 16.24 -4.13
CA ARG A 97 -17.00 17.39 -4.48
C ARG A 97 -16.10 18.41 -5.19
N LEU A 98 -16.70 19.29 -5.98
CA LEU A 98 -16.00 20.36 -6.66
C LEU A 98 -16.37 21.68 -5.98
N CYS A 99 -15.37 22.46 -5.59
CA CYS A 99 -15.64 23.77 -5.01
C CYS A 99 -16.14 24.73 -6.10
N SER A 100 -17.31 25.35 -5.90
CA SER A 100 -17.91 26.32 -6.82
C SER A 100 -17.04 27.55 -7.06
N CYS A 101 -16.19 27.95 -6.09
CA CYS A 101 -15.35 29.14 -6.21
C CYS A 101 -14.00 28.88 -6.92
N CYS A 102 -13.28 27.83 -6.50
CA CYS A 102 -11.90 27.58 -6.98
C CYS A 102 -11.77 26.37 -7.90
N ASN A 103 -12.88 25.67 -8.17
CA ASN A 103 -12.95 24.50 -9.04
C ASN A 103 -11.95 23.38 -8.70
N ARG A 104 -11.52 23.30 -7.43
CA ARG A 104 -10.66 22.22 -6.93
C ARG A 104 -11.50 21.10 -6.35
N VAL A 105 -11.02 19.87 -6.52
CA VAL A 105 -11.62 18.68 -5.93
C VAL A 105 -11.36 18.65 -4.43
N THR A 106 -12.41 18.46 -3.65
CA THR A 106 -12.36 18.33 -2.18
C THR A 106 -13.16 17.12 -1.72
N CYS A 107 -12.75 16.48 -0.63
CA CYS A 107 -13.57 15.44 -0.02
C CYS A 107 -14.76 16.05 0.74
N SER A 108 -15.78 15.24 1.02
CA SER A 108 -16.95 15.64 1.82
C SER A 108 -16.62 16.26 3.19
N LEU A 109 -15.48 15.92 3.78
CA LEU A 109 -15.03 16.46 5.06
C LEU A 109 -14.28 17.79 4.94
N CYS A 110 -13.77 18.10 3.75
CA CYS A 110 -13.04 19.34 3.44
C CYS A 110 -13.89 20.33 2.64
N SER A 111 -15.20 20.08 2.57
CA SER A 111 -16.18 20.92 1.90
C SER A 111 -17.36 21.22 2.80
N THR A 112 -17.90 22.42 2.68
CA THR A 112 -19.16 22.84 3.29
C THR A 112 -20.18 23.03 2.17
N ILE A 113 -21.44 22.65 2.43
CA ILE A 113 -22.56 22.97 1.55
C ILE A 113 -23.19 24.24 2.10
N ASP A 114 -23.11 25.31 1.31
CA ASP A 114 -23.80 26.57 1.58
C ASP A 114 -25.20 26.52 0.97
N TYR A 115 -26.18 26.90 1.78
CA TYR A 115 -27.60 26.97 1.45
C TYR A 115 -28.11 28.43 1.46
N ALA A 116 -27.22 29.42 1.53
CA ALA A 116 -27.59 30.83 1.66
C ALA A 116 -28.15 31.45 0.37
N ASP A 117 -27.85 30.88 -0.81
CA ASP A 117 -28.29 31.38 -2.11
C ASP A 117 -29.39 30.48 -2.73
N VAL A 118 -29.84 30.80 -3.95
CA VAL A 118 -30.84 30.04 -4.73
C VAL A 118 -30.28 28.70 -5.24
N GLY A 119 -29.82 27.83 -4.34
CA GLY A 119 -29.28 26.51 -4.64
C GLY A 119 -28.28 26.01 -3.61
N GLU A 120 -27.92 24.73 -3.72
CA GLU A 120 -26.82 24.14 -2.95
C GLU A 120 -25.47 24.49 -3.60
N GLN A 121 -24.63 25.24 -2.90
CA GLN A 121 -23.26 25.52 -3.34
C GLN A 121 -22.24 24.75 -2.51
N VAL A 122 -21.29 24.11 -3.17
CA VAL A 122 -20.20 23.40 -2.46
C VAL A 122 -18.98 24.29 -2.41
N LEU A 123 -18.44 24.50 -1.22
CA LEU A 123 -17.26 25.31 -1.00
C LEU A 123 -16.21 24.51 -0.28
N CYS A 124 -14.94 24.66 -0.66
CA CYS A 124 -13.87 24.14 0.17
C CYS A 124 -13.73 24.98 1.44
N ASN A 125 -13.16 24.41 2.49
CA ASN A 125 -12.93 25.11 3.75
C ASN A 125 -12.12 26.42 3.60
N GLY A 126 -11.28 26.51 2.56
CA GLY A 126 -10.55 27.73 2.23
C GLY A 126 -11.37 28.79 1.51
N CYS A 127 -12.41 28.42 0.76
CA CYS A 127 -13.31 29.37 0.10
C CYS A 127 -14.48 29.78 1.00
N SER A 128 -14.91 28.91 1.93
CA SER A 128 -16.02 29.21 2.83
C SER A 128 -15.71 30.35 3.81
N ILE A 129 -14.45 30.53 4.20
CA ILE A 129 -14.04 31.65 5.09
C ILE A 129 -14.21 33.04 4.47
N PHE A 130 -14.38 33.14 3.15
CA PHE A 130 -14.55 34.42 2.45
C PHE A 130 -16.02 34.78 2.22
N GLN A 131 -16.96 33.96 2.69
CA GLN A 131 -18.41 34.21 2.55
C GLN A 131 -19.05 34.90 3.77
N VAL A 132 -18.26 35.70 4.51
CA VAL A 132 -18.76 36.50 5.65
C VAL A 132 -19.43 37.79 5.19
#